data_AF-A0A5B7C0C7-F1
#
_entry.id   AF-A0A5B7C0C7-F1
#
_cell.length_a   1.000
_cell.length_b   1.000
_cell.length_c   1.000
_cell.angle_alpha   90.00
_cell.angle_beta   90.00
_cell.angle_gamma   90.00
#
_symmetry.space_group_name_H-M   'P 1'
#
loop_
_entity.id
_entity.type
_entity.pdbx_description
1 polymer ?
#
loop_
_entity_poly.entity_id
_entity_poly.type
_entity_poly.pdbx_seq_one_letter_code
_entity_poly.pdbx_strand_id
1 'polypeptide(L)'
;SHLLLHHAQQLFEFGDKYRGKYDSSVGVVKSYYASVSGYMDEMLWAALWLYKATDHEGYLKYVINKAHCFGGIGWAINEFSWDVKYAGVQIIAAKLLMEEKHKEHKHILEQYRSKAEYYICSCLNKNNGSNNVDHTPGGLIYIRQWNNMQYVSSAAFLLTVYSDILRNSNRKLSCHGGLVGHEELLSFAKTQVDYILGSNPMNMSYLVGYGPNHPTRVHHRGASIVSYRENKGFIGCTQGYDNWYSRVEPNPNVVVGALVGGPDCQDNFSDERGNYMETEACTYNTAPLVGVFAKLNHLEDQKVQRDQNLPLIASY
;
A
#
# COMPACT_ATOMS: atom_id res chain seq x y z
N SER A 1 12.94 21.26 -3.03
CA SER A 1 11.92 21.08 -1.98
C SER A 1 10.91 22.24 -1.96
N HIS A 2 11.33 23.52 -1.93
CA HIS A 2 10.42 24.67 -1.82
C HIS A 2 9.30 24.74 -2.86
N LEU A 3 9.60 24.50 -4.16
CA LEU A 3 8.59 24.52 -5.22
C LEU A 3 7.48 23.48 -5.02
N LEU A 4 7.84 22.27 -4.57
CA LEU A 4 6.88 21.20 -4.29
C LEU A 4 5.98 21.57 -3.11
N LEU A 5 6.56 22.12 -2.05
CA LEU A 5 5.81 22.56 -0.88
C LEU A 5 4.85 23.69 -1.25
N HIS A 6 5.30 24.70 -2.00
CA HIS A 6 4.46 25.80 -2.46
C HIS A 6 3.23 25.30 -3.23
N HIS A 7 3.42 24.39 -4.19
CA HIS A 7 2.31 23.81 -4.94
C HIS A 7 1.41 22.90 -4.07
N ALA A 8 1.97 22.16 -3.10
CA ALA A 8 1.17 21.36 -2.17
C ALA A 8 0.21 22.24 -1.34
N GLN A 9 0.67 23.42 -0.90
CA GLN A 9 -0.16 24.39 -0.18
C GLN A 9 -1.25 24.96 -1.09
N GLN A 10 -0.92 25.36 -2.33
CA GLN A 10 -1.90 25.84 -3.31
C GLN A 10 -2.98 24.79 -3.62
N LEU A 11 -2.58 23.53 -3.82
CA LEU A 11 -3.50 22.43 -4.11
C LEU A 11 -4.42 22.12 -2.91
N PHE A 12 -3.89 22.16 -1.69
CA PHE A 12 -4.69 22.02 -0.49
C PHE A 12 -5.70 23.15 -0.32
N GLU A 13 -5.27 24.41 -0.48
CA GLU A 13 -6.15 25.58 -0.42
C GLU A 13 -7.24 25.51 -1.49
N PHE A 14 -6.89 25.12 -2.71
CA PHE A 14 -7.86 24.92 -3.79
C PHE A 14 -8.88 23.83 -3.43
N GLY A 15 -8.43 22.66 -2.99
CA GLY A 15 -9.30 21.54 -2.61
C GLY A 15 -10.21 21.87 -1.43
N ASP A 16 -9.70 22.60 -0.42
CA ASP A 16 -10.51 22.98 0.74
C ASP A 16 -11.53 24.08 0.43
N LYS A 17 -11.19 25.01 -0.47
CA LYS A 17 -12.06 26.11 -0.87
C LYS A 17 -13.17 25.64 -1.82
N TYR A 18 -12.86 24.71 -2.72
CA TYR A 18 -13.78 24.22 -3.76
C TYR A 18 -14.03 22.72 -3.61
N ARG A 19 -14.64 22.34 -2.48
CA ARG A 19 -14.87 20.94 -2.13
C ARG A 19 -15.85 20.26 -3.08
N GLY A 20 -15.45 19.10 -3.60
CA GLY A 20 -16.27 18.26 -4.46
C GLY A 20 -15.52 17.03 -4.93
N LYS A 21 -16.23 16.04 -5.46
CA LYS A 21 -15.62 14.87 -6.08
C LYS A 21 -15.15 15.22 -7.49
N TYR A 22 -13.89 14.91 -7.81
CA TYR A 22 -13.31 15.28 -9.11
C TYR A 22 -14.02 14.59 -10.29
N ASP A 23 -14.50 13.37 -10.08
CA ASP A 23 -15.22 12.56 -11.06
C ASP A 23 -16.61 13.12 -11.42
N SER A 24 -17.12 14.08 -10.64
CA SER A 24 -18.32 14.85 -10.99
C SER A 24 -18.03 15.89 -12.07
N SER A 25 -16.78 16.37 -12.16
CA SER A 25 -16.33 17.30 -13.20
C SER A 25 -15.73 16.58 -14.41
N VAL A 26 -15.08 15.43 -14.20
CA VAL A 26 -14.43 14.65 -15.27
C VAL A 26 -15.14 13.31 -15.44
N GLY A 27 -16.37 13.32 -15.95
CA GLY A 27 -17.27 12.17 -15.93
C GLY A 27 -16.72 10.86 -16.52
N VAL A 28 -15.80 10.94 -17.50
CA VAL A 28 -15.16 9.76 -18.13
C VAL A 28 -14.38 8.89 -17.14
N VAL A 29 -13.86 9.46 -16.04
CA VAL A 29 -13.06 8.71 -15.06
C VAL A 29 -13.89 7.80 -14.17
N LYS A 30 -15.22 7.97 -14.10
CA LYS A 30 -16.09 7.18 -13.22
C LYS A 30 -16.02 5.67 -13.49
N SER A 31 -15.72 5.28 -14.73
CA SER A 31 -15.57 3.88 -15.11
C SER A 31 -14.17 3.30 -14.81
N TYR A 32 -13.24 4.11 -14.31
CA TYR A 32 -11.84 3.73 -14.09
C TYR A 32 -11.37 4.02 -12.65
N TYR A 33 -11.46 5.28 -12.23
CA TYR A 33 -10.98 5.79 -10.94
C TYR A 33 -12.05 6.67 -10.26
N ALA A 34 -13.27 6.16 -10.09
CA ALA A 34 -14.33 6.89 -9.40
C ALA A 34 -13.91 7.27 -7.96
N SER A 35 -14.30 8.47 -7.52
CA SER A 35 -14.11 8.90 -6.13
C SER A 35 -15.20 8.27 -5.27
N VAL A 36 -14.98 7.04 -4.80
CA VAL A 36 -15.98 6.28 -4.06
C VAL A 36 -16.03 6.79 -2.61
N SER A 37 -14.87 6.86 -1.94
CA SER A 37 -14.69 7.42 -0.59
C SER A 37 -15.09 8.90 -0.48
N GLY A 38 -14.93 9.65 -1.56
CA GLY A 38 -15.11 11.10 -1.60
C GLY A 38 -13.78 11.84 -1.62
N TYR A 39 -13.70 12.95 -0.87
CA TYR A 39 -12.50 13.78 -0.77
C TYR A 39 -12.05 13.99 0.68
N MET A 40 -12.84 13.51 1.66
CA MET A 40 -12.69 13.90 3.06
C MET A 40 -11.41 13.31 3.67
N ASP A 41 -11.10 12.06 3.36
CA ASP A 41 -9.86 11.42 3.76
C ASP A 41 -8.64 12.01 3.06
N GLU A 42 -8.75 12.43 1.80
CA GLU A 42 -7.69 13.15 1.08
C GLU A 42 -7.39 14.49 1.73
N MET A 43 -8.40 15.23 2.18
CA MET A 43 -8.18 16.50 2.87
C MET A 43 -7.48 16.31 4.21
N LEU A 44 -7.84 15.26 4.97
CA LEU A 44 -7.14 14.91 6.21
C LEU A 44 -5.70 14.45 5.93
N TRP A 45 -5.51 13.65 4.87
CA TRP A 45 -4.21 13.15 4.42
C TRP A 45 -3.28 14.29 4.01
N ALA A 46 -3.75 15.20 3.16
CA ALA A 46 -3.00 16.36 2.71
C ALA A 46 -2.65 17.30 3.87
N ALA A 47 -3.59 17.59 4.77
CA ALA A 47 -3.33 18.42 5.94
C ALA A 47 -2.26 17.80 6.86
N LEU A 48 -2.31 16.48 7.11
CA LEU A 48 -1.28 15.80 7.90
C LEU A 48 0.10 15.88 7.23
N TRP A 49 0.19 15.65 5.92
CA TRP A 49 1.48 15.75 5.22
C TRP A 49 2.03 17.18 5.19
N LEU A 50 1.18 18.17 4.98
CA LEU A 50 1.57 19.58 5.06
C LEU A 50 2.01 19.95 6.47
N TYR A 51 1.33 19.46 7.51
CA TYR A 51 1.79 19.62 8.89
C TYR A 51 3.19 19.04 9.07
N LYS A 52 3.42 17.79 8.66
CA LYS A 52 4.76 17.16 8.76
C LYS A 52 5.85 17.88 7.97
N ALA A 53 5.49 18.56 6.87
CA ALA A 53 6.44 19.27 6.03
C ALA A 53 6.76 20.69 6.52
N THR A 54 5.89 21.29 7.34
CA THR A 54 5.96 22.72 7.70
C THR A 54 5.99 23.02 9.19
N ASP A 55 5.60 22.06 10.04
CA ASP A 55 5.26 22.27 11.45
C ASP A 55 4.21 23.39 11.67
N HIS A 56 3.46 23.77 10.63
CA HIS A 56 2.48 24.84 10.73
C HIS A 56 1.18 24.34 11.38
N GLU A 57 0.96 24.74 12.63
CA GLU A 57 -0.16 24.32 13.51
C GLU A 57 -1.56 24.48 12.89
N GLY A 58 -1.74 25.39 11.92
CA GLY A 58 -3.01 25.50 11.18
C GLY A 58 -3.44 24.20 10.50
N TYR A 59 -2.50 23.42 9.95
CA TYR A 59 -2.80 22.13 9.32
C TYR A 59 -3.13 21.06 10.36
N LEU A 60 -2.43 21.03 11.50
CA LEU A 60 -2.77 20.11 12.59
C LEU A 60 -4.17 20.42 13.13
N LYS A 61 -4.47 21.69 13.41
CA LYS A 61 -5.81 22.13 13.84
C LYS A 61 -6.89 21.74 12.82
N TYR A 62 -6.59 21.79 11.53
CA TYR A 62 -7.51 21.31 10.49
C TYR A 62 -7.85 19.82 10.70
N VAL A 63 -6.83 18.97 10.85
CA VAL A 63 -7.00 17.52 11.07
C VAL A 63 -7.81 17.25 12.34
N ILE A 64 -7.48 17.91 13.44
CA ILE A 64 -8.16 17.76 14.73
C ILE A 64 -9.62 18.21 14.65
N ASN A 65 -9.88 19.40 14.10
CA ASN A 65 -11.23 19.98 14.04
C ASN A 65 -12.14 19.25 13.04
N LYS A 66 -11.56 18.70 11.96
CA LYS A 66 -12.31 17.94 10.95
C LYS A 66 -12.43 16.46 11.27
N ALA A 67 -11.71 15.96 12.26
CA ALA A 67 -11.60 14.54 12.59
C ALA A 67 -12.93 13.77 12.58
N HIS A 68 -13.97 14.31 13.24
CA HIS A 68 -15.28 13.66 13.29
C HIS A 68 -16.06 13.81 11.97
N CYS A 69 -16.26 15.06 11.50
CA CYS A 69 -17.11 15.32 10.33
C CYS A 69 -16.53 14.78 9.01
N PHE A 70 -15.21 14.63 8.92
CA PHE A 70 -14.53 14.00 7.80
C PHE A 70 -14.26 12.52 8.05
N GLY A 71 -14.77 11.94 9.14
CA GLY A 71 -14.75 10.51 9.38
C GLY A 71 -13.40 9.93 9.86
N GLY A 72 -12.36 10.76 10.01
CA GLY A 72 -11.02 10.34 10.45
C GLY A 72 -11.01 9.53 11.75
N ILE A 73 -11.85 9.90 12.73
CA ILE A 73 -12.02 9.17 14.00
C ILE A 73 -13.32 8.35 14.07
N GLY A 74 -14.15 8.41 13.04
CA GLY A 74 -15.42 7.68 12.98
C GLY A 74 -15.26 6.30 12.35
N TRP A 75 -14.64 6.25 11.16
CA TRP A 75 -14.54 5.05 10.35
C TRP A 75 -13.45 4.10 10.86
N ALA A 76 -13.87 2.90 11.23
CA ALA A 76 -12.99 1.75 11.41
C ALA A 76 -12.91 1.05 10.05
N ILE A 77 -11.75 1.12 9.39
CA ILE A 77 -11.59 0.64 8.01
C ILE A 77 -10.65 -0.55 7.94
N ASN A 78 -10.83 -1.36 6.89
CA ASN A 78 -10.05 -2.56 6.62
C ASN A 78 -9.21 -2.45 5.34
N GLU A 79 -9.23 -1.30 4.65
CA GLU A 79 -8.48 -1.08 3.41
C GLU A 79 -7.69 0.24 3.42
N PHE A 80 -6.60 0.25 2.65
CA PHE A 80 -5.85 1.44 2.26
C PHE A 80 -5.53 1.30 0.77
N SER A 81 -5.83 2.33 -0.01
CA SER A 81 -5.77 2.27 -1.49
C SER A 81 -5.56 3.64 -2.12
N TRP A 82 -5.51 3.69 -3.46
CA TRP A 82 -5.49 4.95 -4.18
C TRP A 82 -6.76 5.80 -3.97
N ASP A 83 -7.89 5.20 -3.57
CA ASP A 83 -9.16 5.89 -3.28
C ASP A 83 -9.32 6.17 -1.78
N VAL A 84 -8.86 5.28 -0.88
CA VAL A 84 -9.16 5.39 0.55
C VAL A 84 -7.92 5.57 1.43
N LYS A 85 -7.82 6.70 2.14
CA LYS A 85 -6.62 7.11 2.89
C LYS A 85 -6.75 7.02 4.41
N TYR A 86 -7.95 6.68 4.93
CA TYR A 86 -8.23 6.70 6.36
C TYR A 86 -7.21 5.93 7.21
N ALA A 87 -6.86 4.70 6.85
CA ALA A 87 -5.89 3.90 7.61
C ALA A 87 -4.52 4.62 7.71
N GLY A 88 -4.05 5.20 6.61
CA GLY A 88 -2.81 5.99 6.59
C GLY A 88 -2.91 7.26 7.45
N VAL A 89 -4.01 8.02 7.34
CA VAL A 89 -4.29 9.21 8.16
C VAL A 89 -4.24 8.85 9.65
N GLN A 90 -4.93 7.77 10.02
CA GLN A 90 -5.03 7.30 11.40
C GLN A 90 -3.67 6.87 11.96
N ILE A 91 -2.85 6.16 11.17
CA ILE A 91 -1.49 5.75 11.58
C ILE A 91 -0.56 6.96 11.74
N ILE A 92 -0.60 7.93 10.82
CA ILE A 92 0.23 9.13 10.92
C ILE A 92 -0.19 9.95 12.15
N ALA A 93 -1.49 10.15 12.36
CA ALA A 93 -2.00 10.86 13.53
C ALA A 93 -1.65 10.14 14.85
N ALA A 94 -1.70 8.80 14.88
CA ALA A 94 -1.28 8.02 16.03
C ALA A 94 0.20 8.26 16.41
N LYS A 95 1.07 8.42 15.41
CA LYS A 95 2.50 8.74 15.65
C LYS A 95 2.69 10.08 16.35
N LEU A 96 1.82 11.07 16.10
CA LEU A 96 1.90 12.38 16.76
C LEU A 96 1.71 12.32 18.28
N LEU A 97 1.07 11.27 18.82
CA LEU A 97 0.95 11.06 20.28
C LEU A 97 2.31 10.87 20.97
N MET A 98 3.35 10.53 20.22
CA MET A 98 4.71 10.36 20.73
C MET A 98 5.43 11.69 20.96
N GLU A 99 4.89 12.80 20.46
CA GLU A 99 5.52 14.11 20.52
C GLU A 99 4.82 14.97 21.57
N GLU A 100 5.58 15.38 22.60
CA GLU A 100 5.06 16.13 23.76
C GLU A 100 4.35 17.44 23.39
N LYS A 101 4.71 18.04 22.24
CA LYS A 101 4.07 19.24 21.70
C LYS A 101 2.58 19.06 21.35
N HIS A 102 2.08 17.82 21.30
CA HIS A 102 0.71 17.50 20.89
C HIS A 102 -0.23 17.12 22.04
N LYS A 103 0.20 17.31 23.29
CA LYS A 103 -0.58 16.94 24.48
C LYS A 103 -1.97 17.53 24.52
N GLU A 104 -2.17 18.77 24.06
CA GLU A 104 -3.47 19.43 24.06
C GLU A 104 -4.50 18.74 23.13
N HIS A 105 -4.03 18.01 22.12
CA HIS A 105 -4.86 17.30 21.16
C HIS A 105 -4.94 15.79 21.44
N LYS A 106 -4.39 15.34 22.57
CA LYS A 106 -4.27 13.92 22.93
C LYS A 106 -5.60 13.17 22.80
N HIS A 107 -6.71 13.75 23.26
CA HIS A 107 -8.01 13.07 23.21
C HIS A 107 -8.46 12.67 21.78
N ILE A 108 -8.26 13.54 20.79
CA ILE A 108 -8.63 13.24 19.40
C ILE A 108 -7.60 12.32 18.74
N LEU A 109 -6.31 12.53 19.01
CA LEU A 109 -5.23 11.68 18.49
C LEU A 109 -5.32 10.24 19.02
N GLU A 110 -5.77 10.05 20.27
CA GLU A 110 -6.07 8.73 20.86
C GLU A 110 -7.21 8.02 20.10
N GLN A 111 -8.23 8.74 19.65
CA GLN A 111 -9.30 8.18 18.83
C GLN A 111 -8.79 7.80 17.44
N TYR A 112 -7.93 8.61 16.82
CA TYR A 112 -7.23 8.22 15.58
C TYR A 112 -6.41 6.96 15.78
N ARG A 113 -5.65 6.86 16.88
CA ARG A 113 -4.89 5.66 17.21
C ARG A 113 -5.80 4.44 17.36
N SER A 114 -6.93 4.57 18.04
CA SER A 114 -7.89 3.46 18.15
C SER A 114 -8.33 2.92 16.79
N LYS A 115 -8.55 3.80 15.79
CA LYS A 115 -8.90 3.37 14.42
C LYS A 115 -7.72 2.78 13.66
N ALA A 116 -6.51 3.32 13.84
CA ALA A 116 -5.29 2.72 13.31
C ALA A 116 -5.09 1.30 13.85
N GLU A 117 -5.21 1.13 15.17
CA GLU A 117 -5.05 -0.15 15.85
C GLU A 117 -6.11 -1.16 15.39
N TYR A 118 -7.36 -0.70 15.15
CA TYR A 118 -8.39 -1.55 14.55
C TYR A 118 -7.97 -2.08 13.18
N TYR A 119 -7.47 -1.22 12.27
CA TYR A 119 -6.99 -1.65 10.95
C TYR A 119 -5.85 -2.67 11.07
N ILE A 120 -4.85 -2.40 11.91
CA ILE A 120 -3.70 -3.30 12.10
C ILE A 120 -4.14 -4.65 12.67
N CYS A 121 -5.01 -4.65 13.69
CA CYS A 121 -5.57 -5.88 14.24
C CYS A 121 -6.44 -6.64 13.22
N SER A 122 -7.13 -5.93 12.32
CA SER A 122 -7.94 -6.51 11.25
C SER A 122 -7.09 -7.30 10.26
N CYS A 123 -5.95 -6.73 9.83
CA CYS A 123 -5.01 -7.41 8.94
C CYS A 123 -4.46 -8.72 9.56
N LEU A 124 -4.33 -8.77 10.88
CA LEU A 124 -3.87 -9.96 11.62
C LEU A 124 -5.00 -10.94 11.97
N ASN A 125 -6.24 -10.66 11.56
CA ASN A 125 -7.43 -11.40 11.96
C ASN A 125 -7.60 -11.51 13.49
N LYS A 126 -7.36 -10.39 14.20
CA LYS A 126 -7.39 -10.29 15.67
C LYS A 126 -8.42 -9.30 16.21
N ASN A 127 -9.30 -8.73 15.38
CA ASN A 127 -10.49 -8.02 15.87
C ASN A 127 -11.57 -9.00 16.35
N ASN A 128 -12.50 -8.50 17.17
CA ASN A 128 -13.68 -9.26 17.56
C ASN A 128 -14.69 -9.35 16.39
N GLY A 129 -15.27 -10.53 16.16
CA GLY A 129 -16.30 -10.76 15.14
C GLY A 129 -15.77 -10.99 13.71
N SER A 130 -16.68 -10.97 12.74
CA SER A 130 -16.42 -11.30 11.33
C SER A 130 -15.90 -10.13 10.48
N ASN A 131 -15.56 -8.98 11.09
CA ASN A 131 -15.14 -7.77 10.37
C ASN A 131 -13.62 -7.68 10.21
N ASN A 132 -12.92 -8.81 10.26
CA ASN A 132 -11.49 -8.87 9.96
C ASN A 132 -11.27 -8.87 8.44
N VAL A 133 -10.03 -8.62 8.01
CA VAL A 133 -9.63 -8.85 6.62
C VAL A 133 -9.51 -10.35 6.38
N ASP A 134 -10.09 -10.83 5.28
CA ASP A 134 -10.01 -12.23 4.90
C ASP A 134 -8.60 -12.59 4.46
N HIS A 135 -8.19 -13.85 4.68
CA HIS A 135 -6.96 -14.41 4.14
C HIS A 135 -7.28 -15.57 3.21
N THR A 136 -6.49 -15.72 2.14
CA THR A 136 -6.54 -16.93 1.31
C THR A 136 -6.02 -18.14 2.12
N PRO A 137 -6.28 -19.39 1.69
CA PRO A 137 -5.67 -20.58 2.29
C PRO A 137 -4.14 -20.51 2.42
N GLY A 138 -3.46 -19.85 1.48
CA GLY A 138 -2.02 -19.60 1.48
C GLY A 138 -1.57 -18.45 2.39
N GLY A 139 -2.48 -17.77 3.09
CA GLY A 139 -2.19 -16.71 4.06
C GLY A 139 -2.01 -15.30 3.46
N LEU A 140 -2.43 -15.08 2.22
CA LEU A 140 -2.42 -13.76 1.59
C LEU A 140 -3.61 -12.94 2.08
N ILE A 141 -3.38 -11.68 2.47
CA ILE A 141 -4.45 -10.70 2.68
C ILE A 141 -5.34 -10.61 1.44
N TYR A 142 -6.65 -10.81 1.60
CA TYR A 142 -7.61 -10.77 0.50
C TYR A 142 -8.75 -9.80 0.82
N ILE A 143 -8.82 -8.69 0.10
CA ILE A 143 -9.83 -7.64 0.30
C ILE A 143 -10.83 -7.62 -0.85
N ARG A 144 -10.34 -7.68 -2.08
CA ARG A 144 -11.17 -7.59 -3.29
C ARG A 144 -10.61 -8.48 -4.38
N GLN A 145 -11.51 -9.00 -5.23
CA GLN A 145 -11.13 -9.84 -6.37
C GLN A 145 -10.29 -9.11 -7.40
N TRP A 146 -10.64 -7.86 -7.74
CA TRP A 146 -9.88 -7.11 -8.74
C TRP A 146 -8.62 -6.53 -8.11
N ASN A 147 -7.46 -6.98 -8.58
CA ASN A 147 -6.16 -6.37 -8.32
C ASN A 147 -5.86 -6.30 -6.80
N ASN A 148 -6.07 -7.43 -6.14
CA ASN A 148 -5.94 -7.58 -4.70
C ASN A 148 -4.55 -7.14 -4.16
N MET A 149 -3.50 -7.30 -4.97
CA MET A 149 -2.12 -6.95 -4.60
C MET A 149 -1.89 -5.47 -4.26
N GLN A 150 -2.78 -4.55 -4.68
CA GLN A 150 -2.79 -3.19 -4.15
C GLN A 150 -2.94 -3.19 -2.62
N TYR A 151 -3.89 -3.97 -2.13
CA TYR A 151 -4.24 -4.00 -0.71
C TYR A 151 -3.18 -4.74 0.09
N VAL A 152 -2.63 -5.83 -0.47
CA VAL A 152 -1.54 -6.59 0.14
C VAL A 152 -0.30 -5.71 0.33
N SER A 153 0.18 -5.07 -0.74
CA SER A 153 1.37 -4.21 -0.70
C SER A 153 1.19 -3.02 0.24
N SER A 154 0.02 -2.39 0.19
CA SER A 154 -0.38 -1.29 1.06
C SER A 154 -0.44 -1.69 2.53
N ALA A 155 -1.04 -2.84 2.84
CA ALA A 155 -1.08 -3.39 4.19
C ALA A 155 0.33 -3.71 4.68
N ALA A 156 1.14 -4.43 3.89
CA ALA A 156 2.54 -4.72 4.23
C ALA A 156 3.33 -3.45 4.57
N PHE A 157 3.13 -2.37 3.82
CA PHE A 157 3.72 -1.07 4.10
C PHE A 157 3.24 -0.48 5.43
N LEU A 158 1.94 -0.40 5.66
CA LEU A 158 1.39 0.17 6.89
C LEU A 158 1.72 -0.64 8.14
N LEU A 159 1.71 -1.98 8.06
CA LEU A 159 2.15 -2.89 9.12
C LEU A 159 3.62 -2.66 9.46
N THR A 160 4.47 -2.49 8.45
CA THR A 160 5.89 -2.16 8.62
C THR A 160 6.09 -0.82 9.34
N VAL A 161 5.36 0.23 8.92
CA VAL A 161 5.40 1.55 9.56
C VAL A 161 4.91 1.48 11.00
N TYR A 162 3.82 0.76 11.27
CA TYR A 162 3.26 0.66 12.61
C TYR A 162 4.13 -0.18 13.55
N SER A 163 4.86 -1.18 13.02
CA SER A 163 5.89 -1.89 13.78
C SER A 163 6.97 -0.94 14.33
N ASP A 164 7.43 0.01 13.52
CA ASP A 164 8.39 1.03 13.98
C ASP A 164 7.79 1.97 15.03
N ILE A 165 6.49 2.30 14.94
CA ILE A 165 5.79 3.08 15.98
C ILE A 165 5.76 2.30 17.30
N LEU A 166 5.43 1.01 17.28
CA LEU A 166 5.43 0.17 18.48
C LEU A 166 6.83 0.03 19.08
N ARG A 167 7.84 -0.21 18.25
CA ARG A 167 9.25 -0.30 18.67
C ARG A 167 9.72 0.99 19.33
N ASN A 168 9.50 2.14 18.68
CA ASN A 168 9.98 3.44 19.16
C ASN A 168 9.23 3.93 20.42
N SER A 169 7.99 3.47 20.62
CA SER A 169 7.21 3.78 21.82
C SER A 169 7.39 2.75 22.94
N ASN A 170 8.13 1.66 22.71
CA ASN A 170 8.26 0.52 23.62
C ASN A 170 6.89 -0.02 24.10
N ARG A 171 5.93 -0.10 23.16
CA ARG A 171 4.56 -0.56 23.41
C ARG A 171 4.25 -1.83 22.65
N LYS A 172 3.24 -2.55 23.14
CA LYS A 172 2.57 -3.63 22.41
C LYS A 172 1.20 -3.15 21.94
N LEU A 173 0.77 -3.67 20.80
CA LEU A 173 -0.57 -3.50 20.29
C LEU A 173 -1.51 -4.44 21.05
N SER A 174 -2.65 -3.93 21.51
CA SER A 174 -3.67 -4.75 22.18
C SER A 174 -4.83 -5.00 21.23
N CYS A 175 -4.86 -6.17 20.61
CA CYS A 175 -6.00 -6.64 19.83
C CYS A 175 -6.94 -7.49 20.70
N HIS A 176 -8.16 -7.75 20.22
CA HIS A 176 -9.07 -8.67 20.91
C HIS A 176 -8.49 -10.09 20.95
N GLY A 177 -7.88 -10.54 19.85
CA GLY A 177 -7.17 -11.82 19.73
C GLY A 177 -5.78 -11.86 20.37
N GLY A 178 -5.45 -10.94 21.30
CA GLY A 178 -4.22 -10.95 22.08
C GLY A 178 -3.28 -9.75 21.85
N LEU A 179 -2.18 -9.74 22.62
CA LEU A 179 -1.12 -8.74 22.52
C LEU A 179 -0.20 -9.05 21.35
N VAL A 180 0.11 -8.04 20.54
CA VAL A 180 0.99 -8.15 19.37
C VAL A 180 2.21 -7.25 19.57
N GLY A 181 3.40 -7.84 19.43
CA GLY A 181 4.68 -7.12 19.50
C GLY A 181 5.10 -6.51 18.16
N HIS A 182 6.09 -5.61 18.17
CA HIS A 182 6.61 -5.03 16.92
C HIS A 182 7.26 -6.08 16.01
N GLU A 183 7.93 -7.10 16.57
CA GLU A 183 8.57 -8.18 15.80
C GLU A 183 7.55 -9.08 15.12
N GLU A 184 6.49 -9.46 15.82
CA GLU A 184 5.36 -10.22 15.26
C GLU A 184 4.70 -9.46 14.11
N LEU A 185 4.48 -8.16 14.30
CA LEU A 185 3.87 -7.30 13.27
C LEU A 185 4.75 -7.16 12.02
N LEU A 186 6.07 -6.98 12.19
CA LEU A 186 7.01 -6.92 11.08
C LEU A 186 7.15 -8.28 10.39
N SER A 187 7.15 -9.38 11.15
CA SER A 187 7.19 -10.74 10.62
C SER A 187 5.98 -11.01 9.72
N PHE A 188 4.78 -10.63 10.15
CA PHE A 188 3.59 -10.74 9.32
C PHE A 188 3.65 -9.85 8.06
N ALA A 189 4.15 -8.61 8.16
CA ALA A 189 4.38 -7.80 6.96
C ALA A 189 5.35 -8.48 5.97
N LYS A 190 6.39 -9.14 6.50
CA LYS A 190 7.35 -9.92 5.70
C LYS A 190 6.70 -11.14 5.05
N THR A 191 5.77 -11.84 5.71
CA THR A 191 5.09 -12.99 5.07
C THR A 191 4.28 -12.57 3.84
N GLN A 192 3.67 -11.38 3.85
CA GLN A 192 2.98 -10.84 2.68
C GLN A 192 3.95 -10.53 1.53
N VAL A 193 5.14 -10.01 1.85
CA VAL A 193 6.20 -9.79 0.86
C VAL A 193 6.76 -11.10 0.33
N ASP A 194 7.05 -12.06 1.21
CA ASP A 194 7.54 -13.38 0.84
C ASP A 194 6.51 -14.09 -0.07
N TYR A 195 5.21 -13.96 0.21
CA TYR A 195 4.14 -14.45 -0.66
C TYR A 195 4.22 -13.81 -2.05
N ILE A 196 4.34 -12.47 -2.14
CA ILE A 196 4.52 -11.76 -3.42
C ILE A 196 5.77 -12.27 -4.18
N LEU A 197 6.83 -12.60 -3.46
CA LEU A 197 8.12 -13.00 -4.05
C LEU A 197 8.22 -14.51 -4.35
N GLY A 198 7.21 -15.31 -4.03
CA GLY A 198 7.11 -16.72 -4.44
C GLY A 198 6.82 -17.73 -3.33
N SER A 199 6.77 -17.33 -2.07
CA SER A 199 6.38 -18.20 -0.95
C SER A 199 4.86 -18.35 -0.87
N ASN A 200 4.28 -18.94 -1.91
CA ASN A 200 2.84 -19.14 -2.08
C ASN A 200 2.54 -20.52 -2.71
N PRO A 201 1.30 -20.99 -2.71
CA PRO A 201 0.94 -22.31 -3.26
C PRO A 201 1.35 -22.55 -4.71
N MET A 202 1.51 -21.49 -5.51
CA MET A 202 1.93 -21.57 -6.91
C MET A 202 3.45 -21.58 -7.09
N ASN A 203 4.24 -21.36 -6.03
CA ASN A 203 5.70 -21.17 -6.10
C ASN A 203 6.11 -20.19 -7.22
N MET A 204 5.36 -19.10 -7.35
CA MET A 204 5.50 -18.10 -8.42
C MET A 204 5.63 -16.70 -7.81
N SER A 205 6.60 -15.91 -8.25
CA SER A 205 6.63 -14.50 -7.89
C SER A 205 5.58 -13.73 -8.67
N TYR A 206 4.77 -12.93 -7.97
CA TYR A 206 3.86 -11.96 -8.59
C TYR A 206 4.54 -10.61 -8.90
N LEU A 207 5.85 -10.48 -8.60
CA LEU A 207 6.68 -9.36 -9.01
C LEU A 207 7.41 -9.71 -10.31
N VAL A 208 6.99 -9.10 -11.41
CA VAL A 208 7.46 -9.43 -12.76
C VAL A 208 8.98 -9.26 -12.87
N GLY A 209 9.66 -10.27 -13.42
CA GLY A 209 11.11 -10.29 -13.58
C GLY A 209 11.89 -10.68 -12.32
N TYR A 210 11.21 -10.99 -11.21
CA TYR A 210 11.84 -11.49 -9.99
C TYR A 210 11.70 -13.01 -9.88
N GLY A 211 12.80 -13.69 -9.54
CA GLY A 211 12.81 -15.15 -9.39
C GLY A 211 12.67 -15.92 -10.72
N PRO A 212 12.84 -17.25 -10.68
CA PRO A 212 12.83 -18.10 -11.87
C PRO A 212 11.42 -18.32 -12.46
N ASN A 213 10.37 -18.07 -11.69
CA ASN A 213 8.97 -18.28 -12.08
C ASN A 213 8.16 -17.02 -11.76
N HIS A 214 7.67 -16.33 -12.79
CA HIS A 214 6.90 -15.08 -12.67
C HIS A 214 5.95 -14.90 -13.88
N PRO A 215 4.89 -14.08 -13.77
CA PRO A 215 3.97 -13.79 -14.88
C PRO A 215 4.70 -13.23 -16.10
N THR A 216 4.41 -13.82 -17.25
CA THR A 216 5.00 -13.46 -18.55
C THR A 216 3.98 -12.84 -19.51
N ARG A 217 2.68 -12.93 -19.20
CA ARG A 217 1.58 -12.44 -20.05
C ARG A 217 0.79 -11.32 -19.37
N VAL A 218 1.49 -10.45 -18.65
CA VAL A 218 0.97 -9.24 -17.97
C VAL A 218 0.07 -8.40 -18.87
N HIS A 219 -1.06 -7.92 -18.35
CA HIS A 219 -1.96 -6.97 -19.03
C HIS A 219 -1.32 -5.58 -19.14
N HIS A 220 -0.37 -5.42 -20.06
CA HIS A 220 0.36 -4.18 -20.26
C HIS A 220 0.70 -3.97 -21.74
N ARG A 221 0.18 -2.90 -22.37
CA ARG A 221 0.33 -2.65 -23.82
C ARG A 221 1.79 -2.52 -24.25
N GLY A 222 2.59 -1.76 -23.50
CA GLY A 222 4.01 -1.61 -23.78
C GLY A 222 4.83 -2.89 -23.54
N ALA A 223 4.26 -3.87 -22.86
CA ALA A 223 4.88 -5.17 -22.64
C ALA A 223 4.55 -6.13 -23.78
N SER A 224 3.25 -6.19 -24.12
CA SER A 224 2.67 -7.14 -25.04
C SER A 224 2.94 -6.86 -26.51
N ILE A 225 3.21 -5.61 -26.86
CA ILE A 225 3.54 -5.19 -28.24
C ILE A 225 5.07 -5.15 -28.40
N VAL A 226 5.57 -5.67 -29.52
CA VAL A 226 7.00 -5.58 -29.90
C VAL A 226 7.56 -4.18 -29.70
N SER A 227 8.80 -4.08 -29.21
CA SER A 227 9.43 -2.79 -29.00
C SER A 227 9.69 -2.05 -30.31
N TYR A 228 9.74 -0.72 -30.25
CA TYR A 228 10.15 0.11 -31.38
C TYR A 228 11.58 -0.21 -31.88
N ARG A 229 12.45 -0.75 -31.01
CA ARG A 229 13.80 -1.17 -31.39
C ARG A 229 13.78 -2.37 -32.32
N GLU A 230 12.85 -3.29 -32.10
CA GLU A 230 12.69 -4.50 -32.91
C GLU A 230 11.83 -4.26 -34.15
N ASN A 231 10.76 -3.48 -34.05
CA ASN A 231 9.91 -3.14 -35.18
C ASN A 231 9.53 -1.65 -35.17
N LYS A 232 10.01 -0.92 -36.18
CA LYS A 232 9.75 0.53 -36.36
C LYS A 232 8.40 0.83 -37.01
N GLY A 233 7.67 -0.19 -37.45
CA GLY A 233 6.35 -0.05 -38.06
C GLY A 233 5.33 0.46 -37.07
N PHE A 234 4.42 1.32 -37.53
CA PHE A 234 3.30 1.79 -36.72
C PHE A 234 2.32 0.63 -36.49
N ILE A 235 1.96 0.38 -35.23
CA ILE A 235 0.97 -0.61 -34.84
C ILE A 235 -0.26 0.14 -34.36
N GLY A 236 -1.31 0.15 -35.17
CA GLY A 236 -2.58 0.80 -34.83
C GLY A 236 -3.36 0.06 -33.74
N CYS A 237 -4.39 0.69 -33.17
CA CYS A 237 -5.19 0.09 -32.09
C CYS A 237 -5.80 -1.27 -32.46
N THR A 238 -6.42 -1.37 -33.64
CA THR A 238 -7.01 -2.62 -34.16
C THR A 238 -5.96 -3.71 -34.31
N GLN A 239 -4.80 -3.39 -34.90
CA GLN A 239 -3.68 -4.33 -35.03
C GLN A 239 -3.10 -4.73 -33.66
N GLY A 240 -3.05 -3.80 -32.70
CA GLY A 240 -2.70 -4.06 -31.31
C GLY A 240 -3.62 -5.11 -30.68
N TYR A 241 -4.92 -4.99 -30.92
CA TYR A 241 -5.90 -5.94 -30.42
C TYR A 241 -5.80 -7.29 -31.14
N ASP A 242 -5.91 -7.29 -32.46
CA ASP A 242 -6.00 -8.50 -33.29
C ASP A 242 -4.71 -9.31 -33.25
N ASN A 243 -3.56 -8.63 -33.30
CA ASN A 243 -2.28 -9.30 -33.46
C ASN A 243 -1.51 -9.44 -32.17
N TRP A 244 -1.75 -8.62 -31.14
CA TRP A 244 -0.92 -8.63 -29.92
C TRP A 244 -1.71 -9.04 -28.70
N TYR A 245 -2.83 -8.39 -28.37
CA TYR A 245 -3.57 -8.59 -27.13
C TYR A 245 -3.94 -10.06 -26.86
N SER A 246 -4.44 -10.77 -27.87
CA SER A 246 -4.91 -12.16 -27.74
C SER A 246 -3.81 -13.22 -27.89
N ARG A 247 -2.53 -12.83 -28.04
CA ARG A 247 -1.43 -13.79 -28.17
C ARG A 247 -1.29 -14.71 -26.95
N VAL A 248 -1.00 -15.98 -27.22
CA VAL A 248 -0.73 -17.00 -26.21
C VAL A 248 0.73 -16.97 -25.76
N GLU A 249 1.60 -16.42 -26.60
CA GLU A 249 3.02 -16.27 -26.32
C GLU A 249 3.26 -15.25 -25.18
N PRO A 250 4.37 -15.41 -24.45
CA PRO A 250 4.87 -14.39 -23.53
C PRO A 250 4.94 -12.99 -24.14
N ASN A 251 4.82 -11.98 -23.30
CA ASN A 251 5.06 -10.59 -23.70
C ASN A 251 6.50 -10.45 -24.22
N PRO A 252 6.73 -9.80 -25.38
CA PRO A 252 8.07 -9.58 -25.92
C PRO A 252 8.95 -8.69 -25.03
N ASN A 253 8.36 -7.86 -24.16
CA ASN A 253 9.08 -7.03 -23.21
C ASN A 253 8.69 -7.38 -21.77
N VAL A 254 9.69 -7.58 -20.92
CA VAL A 254 9.49 -7.84 -19.48
C VAL A 254 9.33 -6.52 -18.74
N VAL A 255 8.22 -6.34 -18.01
CA VAL A 255 7.96 -5.15 -17.18
C VAL A 255 8.57 -5.35 -15.79
N VAL A 256 9.90 -5.37 -15.73
CA VAL A 256 10.64 -5.67 -14.49
C VAL A 256 10.19 -4.78 -13.32
N GLY A 257 9.84 -5.40 -12.20
CA GLY A 257 9.39 -4.72 -10.98
C GLY A 257 7.91 -4.36 -10.94
N ALA A 258 7.13 -4.68 -11.97
CA ALA A 258 5.67 -4.56 -11.90
C ALA A 258 5.08 -5.61 -10.96
N LEU A 259 4.26 -5.18 -10.00
CA LEU A 259 3.43 -6.07 -9.20
C LEU A 259 2.08 -6.25 -9.89
N VAL A 260 1.79 -7.47 -10.34
CA VAL A 260 0.48 -7.80 -10.96
C VAL A 260 -0.63 -7.84 -9.91
N GLY A 261 -1.89 -7.97 -10.34
CA GLY A 261 -3.06 -8.05 -9.47
C GLY A 261 -3.09 -9.22 -8.50
N GLY A 262 -2.40 -10.32 -8.81
CA GLY A 262 -2.22 -11.49 -7.95
C GLY A 262 -3.34 -12.52 -8.07
N PRO A 263 -3.33 -13.56 -7.22
CA PRO A 263 -4.24 -14.69 -7.34
C PRO A 263 -5.66 -14.37 -6.84
N ASP A 264 -6.58 -15.30 -7.11
CA ASP A 264 -7.93 -15.33 -6.54
C ASP A 264 -7.95 -15.70 -5.03
N CYS A 265 -9.14 -15.79 -4.43
CA CYS A 265 -9.29 -16.11 -3.01
C CYS A 265 -8.93 -17.56 -2.63
N GLN A 266 -8.59 -18.40 -3.60
CA GLN A 266 -8.14 -19.78 -3.42
C GLN A 266 -6.65 -19.95 -3.77
N ASP A 267 -5.91 -18.85 -3.90
CA ASP A 267 -4.49 -18.82 -4.30
C ASP A 267 -4.23 -19.31 -5.75
N ASN A 268 -5.25 -19.41 -6.60
CA ASN A 268 -5.06 -19.75 -8.01
C ASN A 268 -4.73 -18.48 -8.81
N PHE A 269 -3.85 -18.62 -9.79
CA PHE A 269 -3.46 -17.54 -10.68
C PHE A 269 -3.43 -18.02 -12.13
N SER A 270 -4.03 -17.24 -13.04
CA SER A 270 -3.98 -17.46 -14.48
C SER A 270 -3.16 -16.36 -15.16
N ASP A 271 -1.97 -16.73 -15.66
CA ASP A 271 -1.09 -15.85 -16.45
C ASP A 271 -1.65 -15.64 -17.87
N GLU A 272 -2.77 -14.95 -17.94
CA GLU A 272 -3.48 -14.61 -19.16
C GLU A 272 -3.63 -13.11 -19.28
N ARG A 273 -3.15 -12.55 -20.40
CA ARG A 273 -3.25 -11.11 -20.68
C ARG A 273 -4.68 -10.58 -20.65
N GLY A 274 -5.65 -11.44 -20.98
CA GLY A 274 -7.07 -11.11 -20.90
C GLY A 274 -7.62 -11.04 -19.48
N ASN A 275 -6.96 -11.69 -18.52
CA ASN A 275 -7.32 -11.68 -17.11
C ASN A 275 -6.77 -10.44 -16.42
N TYR A 276 -7.33 -9.27 -16.73
CA TYR A 276 -6.94 -7.99 -16.12
C TYR A 276 -7.26 -7.88 -14.63
N MET A 277 -7.98 -8.84 -14.03
CA MET A 277 -8.17 -8.83 -12.57
C MET A 277 -6.89 -9.28 -11.85
N GLU A 278 -6.19 -10.25 -12.43
CA GLU A 278 -5.00 -10.88 -11.83
C GLU A 278 -3.69 -10.39 -12.46
N THR A 279 -3.69 -10.06 -13.76
CA THR A 279 -2.47 -9.73 -14.51
C THR A 279 -2.25 -8.23 -14.75
N GLU A 280 -3.14 -7.37 -14.26
CA GLU A 280 -2.99 -5.91 -14.37
C GLU A 280 -1.82 -5.41 -13.53
N ALA A 281 -0.99 -4.57 -14.14
CA ALA A 281 0.18 -3.97 -13.50
C ALA A 281 -0.07 -2.48 -13.27
N CYS A 282 -0.34 -2.12 -12.01
CA CYS A 282 -0.62 -0.73 -11.61
C CYS A 282 0.50 -0.13 -10.78
N THR A 283 0.73 1.18 -10.95
CA THR A 283 1.75 1.92 -10.17
C THR A 283 1.51 1.85 -8.66
N TYR A 284 0.24 1.90 -8.23
CA TYR A 284 -0.14 1.83 -6.83
C TYR A 284 -0.03 0.42 -6.22
N ASN A 285 0.17 -0.64 -7.01
CA ASN A 285 0.55 -1.95 -6.52
C ASN A 285 2.02 -1.95 -6.07
N THR A 286 2.90 -1.37 -6.89
CA THR A 286 4.35 -1.38 -6.64
C THR A 286 4.78 -0.28 -5.66
N ALA A 287 4.12 0.89 -5.67
CA ALA A 287 4.60 2.05 -4.91
C ALA A 287 4.80 1.79 -3.40
N PRO A 288 3.89 1.10 -2.67
CA PRO A 288 4.10 0.81 -1.26
C PRO A 288 5.29 -0.13 -0.99
N LEU A 289 5.56 -1.07 -1.91
CA LEU A 289 6.64 -2.04 -1.75
C LEU A 289 8.01 -1.39 -1.70
N VAL A 290 8.23 -0.24 -2.36
CA VAL A 290 9.50 0.49 -2.31
C VAL A 290 9.90 0.80 -0.86
N GLY A 291 8.94 1.25 -0.05
CA GLY A 291 9.18 1.54 1.36
C GLY A 291 9.46 0.28 2.20
N VAL A 292 8.75 -0.81 1.90
CA VAL A 292 8.96 -2.10 2.58
C VAL A 292 10.31 -2.70 2.25
N PHE A 293 10.69 -2.73 0.97
CA PHE A 293 11.99 -3.22 0.53
C PHE A 293 13.14 -2.37 1.08
N ALA A 294 13.00 -1.04 1.11
CA ALA A 294 13.99 -0.17 1.74
C ALA A 294 14.18 -0.52 3.23
N LYS A 295 13.09 -0.80 3.97
CA LYS A 295 13.17 -1.23 5.36
C LYS A 295 13.85 -2.59 5.51
N LEU A 296 13.45 -3.57 4.72
CA LEU A 296 14.00 -4.93 4.79
C LEU A 296 15.49 -4.95 4.43
N ASN A 297 15.89 -4.23 3.39
CA ASN A 297 17.29 -4.08 3.00
C ASN A 297 18.12 -3.45 4.12
N HIS A 298 17.60 -2.38 4.75
CA HIS A 298 18.29 -1.73 5.87
C HIS A 298 18.50 -2.68 7.07
N LEU A 299 17.54 -3.56 7.36
CA LEU A 299 17.68 -4.54 8.44
C LEU A 299 18.71 -5.62 8.10
N GLU A 300 18.78 -6.05 6.85
CA GLU A 300 19.80 -7.01 6.41
C GLU A 300 21.20 -6.40 6.49
N ASP A 301 21.38 -5.16 6.03
CA ASP A 301 22.65 -4.43 6.15
C ASP A 301 23.12 -4.33 7.61
N GLN A 302 22.19 -4.02 8.53
CA GLN A 302 22.50 -3.99 9.96
C GLN A 302 22.90 -5.36 10.51
N LYS A 303 22.29 -6.44 10.03
CA LYS A 303 22.60 -7.80 10.46
C LYS A 303 23.99 -8.21 9.99
N VAL A 304 24.30 -7.99 8.71
CA VAL A 304 25.63 -8.23 8.13
C VAL A 304 26.72 -7.45 8.88
N GLN A 305 26.47 -6.18 9.22
CA GLN A 305 27.42 -5.38 10.01
C GLN A 305 27.61 -5.90 11.44
N ARG A 306 26.56 -6.42 12.09
CA ARG A 306 26.70 -7.06 13.42
C ARG A 306 27.50 -8.35 13.33
N ASP A 307 27.22 -9.17 12.32
CA ASP A 307 27.88 -10.45 12.11
C ASP A 307 29.37 -10.28 11.77
N GLN A 308 29.74 -9.21 11.05
CA GLN A 308 31.14 -8.84 10.78
C GLN A 308 31.89 -8.27 11.99
N ASN A 309 31.18 -7.67 12.96
CA ASN A 309 31.77 -7.09 14.17
C ASN A 309 31.82 -8.06 15.36
N LEU A 310 31.30 -9.28 15.21
CA LEU A 310 31.53 -10.35 16.17
C LEU A 310 32.99 -10.82 16.04
N PRO A 311 33.80 -10.82 17.12
CA PRO A 311 35.13 -11.39 17.06
C PRO A 311 35.01 -12.84 16.60
N LEU A 312 35.87 -13.25 15.64
CA LEU A 312 36.14 -14.66 15.37
C LEU A 312 36.60 -15.27 16.69
N ILE A 313 35.67 -15.88 17.43
CA ILE A 313 36.00 -16.72 18.57
C ILE A 313 36.74 -17.89 17.93
N ALA A 314 38.07 -17.80 17.96
CA ALA A 314 38.96 -18.90 17.66
C ALA A 314 38.54 -20.08 18.54
N SER A 315 37.96 -21.09 17.90
CA SER A 315 37.81 -22.42 18.44
C SER A 315 39.21 -22.94 18.79
N TYR A 316 39.49 -23.07 20.09
CA TYR A 316 40.53 -23.94 20.63
C TYR A 316 39.91 -25.29 21.00
#